data_AF-A0A2V9ZMI3-F1
#
_entry.id   AF-A0A2V9ZMI3-F1
#
_cell.length_a   1.000
_cell.length_b   1.000
_cell.length_c   1.000
_cell.angle_alpha   90.00
_cell.angle_beta   90.00
_cell.angle_gamma   90.00
#
_symmetry.space_group_name_H-M   'P 1'
#
loop_
_entity.id
_entity.type
_entity.pdbx_description
1 polymer ?
#
loop_
_entity_poly.entity_id
_entity_poly.type
_entity_poly.pdbx_seq_one_letter_code
_entity_poly.pdbx_strand_id
1 'polypeptide(L)'
;MQSSGIIIKLSLVAALASALCGVCLQASSMHSGAHARTVATGTWGGERVILEVSKKGVEVEFDCARGQVTRPMMLNKRGDFDLPGTFMPEHGGP
;
A
#
# COMPACT_ATOMS: atom_id res chain seq x y z
N MET A 1 18.95 -51.56 32.81
CA MET A 1 19.61 -50.63 31.86
C MET A 1 18.63 -50.12 30.78
N GLN A 2 17.46 -49.59 31.15
CA GLN A 2 16.41 -49.18 30.18
C GLN A 2 15.84 -47.76 30.42
N SER A 3 16.19 -47.13 31.54
CA SER A 3 15.65 -45.82 31.95
C SER A 3 16.36 -44.63 31.27
N SER A 4 17.67 -44.73 31.02
CA SER A 4 18.46 -43.61 30.45
C SER A 4 18.11 -43.28 28.99
N GLY A 5 17.67 -44.27 28.20
CA GLY A 5 17.32 -44.07 26.78
C GLY A 5 15.97 -43.40 26.56
N ILE A 6 15.08 -43.45 27.55
CA ILE A 6 13.76 -42.80 27.49
C ILE A 6 13.91 -41.30 27.76
N ILE A 7 14.74 -40.92 28.73
CA ILE A 7 14.98 -39.51 29.09
C ILE A 7 15.59 -38.74 27.91
N ILE A 8 16.57 -39.32 27.20
CA ILE A 8 17.22 -38.69 26.03
C ILE A 8 16.22 -38.48 24.88
N LYS A 9 15.31 -39.44 24.66
CA LYS A 9 14.27 -39.33 23.61
C LYS A 9 13.22 -38.26 23.95
N LEU A 10 12.82 -38.12 25.21
CA LEU A 10 11.92 -37.05 25.64
C LEU A 10 12.56 -35.66 25.49
N SER A 11 13.85 -35.52 25.77
CA SER A 11 14.58 -34.24 25.60
C SER A 11 14.69 -33.81 24.13
N LEU A 12 14.90 -34.74 23.21
CA LEU A 12 14.98 -34.47 21.76
C LEU A 12 13.63 -34.04 21.17
N VAL A 13 12.51 -34.67 21.59
CA VAL A 13 11.17 -34.32 21.12
C VAL A 13 10.73 -32.94 21.62
N ALA A 14 11.07 -32.60 22.88
CA ALA A 14 10.74 -31.28 23.44
C ALA A 14 11.50 -30.13 22.75
N ALA A 15 12.76 -30.34 22.36
CA ALA A 15 13.56 -29.35 21.63
C ALA A 15 13.11 -29.13 20.18
N LEU A 16 12.57 -30.17 19.52
CA LEU A 16 11.98 -30.07 18.18
C LEU A 16 10.62 -29.37 18.20
N ALA A 17 9.82 -29.57 19.24
CA ALA A 17 8.51 -28.92 19.40
C ALA A 17 8.60 -27.41 19.70
N SER A 18 9.62 -26.99 20.46
CA SER A 18 9.85 -25.56 20.75
C SER A 18 10.35 -24.77 19.53
N ALA A 19 11.05 -25.41 18.58
CA ALA A 19 11.47 -24.78 17.33
C ALA A 19 10.31 -24.50 16.35
N LEU A 20 9.19 -25.24 16.45
CA LEU A 20 8.02 -25.08 15.57
C LEU A 20 7.01 -24.04 16.06
N CYS A 21 6.98 -23.73 17.37
CA CYS A 21 6.00 -22.80 17.95
C CYS A 21 6.48 -21.32 17.97
N GLY A 22 7.80 -21.09 17.93
CA GLY A 22 8.38 -19.74 18.03
C GLY A 22 8.24 -18.86 16.78
N VAL A 23 7.99 -19.46 15.60
CA VAL A 23 8.02 -18.73 14.31
C VAL A 23 6.70 -18.02 14.00
N CYS A 24 5.57 -18.43 14.58
CA CYS A 24 4.26 -17.87 14.22
C CYS A 24 3.84 -16.61 15.02
N LEU A 25 4.50 -16.29 16.15
CA LEU A 25 4.05 -15.19 17.03
C LEU A 25 4.65 -13.81 16.76
N GLN A 26 5.56 -13.64 15.80
CA GLN A 26 6.21 -12.34 15.54
C GLN A 26 5.70 -11.59 14.29
N ALA A 27 4.58 -12.03 13.69
CA ALA A 27 4.13 -11.48 12.40
C ALA A 27 3.11 -10.32 12.51
N SER A 28 2.87 -9.74 13.69
CA SER A 28 1.81 -8.73 13.88
C SER A 28 2.31 -7.39 14.41
N SER A 29 3.50 -6.97 13.99
CA SER A 29 4.00 -5.61 14.24
C SER A 29 4.35 -4.90 12.93
N MET A 30 3.50 -5.02 11.91
CA MET A 30 3.47 -4.02 10.84
C MET A 30 2.75 -2.79 11.39
N HIS A 31 3.44 -2.07 12.29
CA HIS A 31 3.07 -0.71 12.64
C HIS A 31 3.35 0.14 11.40
N SER A 32 2.41 0.17 10.45
CA SER A 32 2.33 1.24 9.47
C SER A 32 2.00 2.51 10.25
N GLY A 33 3.04 3.16 10.78
CA GLY A 33 2.94 4.56 11.16
C GLY A 33 2.30 5.26 9.96
N ALA A 34 1.17 5.91 10.20
CA ALA A 34 0.43 6.65 9.18
C ALA A 34 1.26 7.87 8.76
N HIS A 35 2.35 7.63 8.05
CA HIS A 35 3.04 8.66 7.30
C HIS A 35 2.05 9.09 6.23
N ALA A 36 1.70 10.38 6.21
CA ALA A 36 0.88 10.91 5.13
C ALA A 36 1.54 10.53 3.82
N ARG A 37 0.89 9.61 3.08
CA ARG A 37 1.45 9.01 1.88
C ARG A 37 0.93 9.82 0.71
N THR A 38 1.80 10.47 -0.01
CA THR A 38 1.43 11.12 -1.27
C THR A 38 1.33 10.05 -2.35
N VAL A 39 0.40 10.23 -3.29
CA VAL A 39 0.39 9.43 -4.53
C VAL A 39 1.73 9.64 -5.25
N ALA A 40 2.28 8.57 -5.83
CA ALA A 40 3.59 8.65 -6.49
C ALA A 40 3.51 9.60 -7.69
N THR A 41 4.56 10.40 -7.87
CA THR A 41 4.64 11.32 -9.01
C THR A 41 4.86 10.59 -10.32
N GLY A 42 4.44 11.19 -11.43
CA GLY A 42 4.56 10.67 -12.78
C GLY A 42 3.22 10.49 -13.45
N THR A 43 3.23 9.78 -14.58
CA THR A 43 2.05 9.51 -15.39
C THR A 43 1.25 8.32 -14.83
N TRP A 44 -0.05 8.51 -14.69
CA TRP A 44 -1.02 7.48 -14.33
C TRP A 44 -2.15 7.45 -15.35
N GLY A 45 -2.95 6.39 -15.33
CA GLY A 45 -4.14 6.26 -16.17
C GLY A 45 -3.98 5.24 -17.28
N GLY A 46 -4.64 5.49 -18.41
CA GLY A 46 -4.69 4.59 -19.57
C GLY A 46 -5.14 5.35 -20.83
N GLU A 47 -5.74 4.63 -21.77
CA GLU A 47 -5.97 5.13 -23.14
C GLU A 47 -6.82 6.41 -23.23
N ARG A 48 -7.84 6.57 -22.37
CA ARG A 48 -8.84 7.66 -22.47
C ARG A 48 -8.80 8.66 -21.31
N VAL A 49 -7.92 8.43 -20.35
CA VAL A 49 -7.74 9.31 -19.18
C VAL A 49 -6.29 9.21 -18.74
N ILE A 50 -5.59 10.34 -18.76
CA ILE A 50 -4.19 10.43 -18.35
C ILE A 50 -4.09 11.44 -17.21
N LEU A 51 -3.36 11.08 -16.16
CA LEU A 51 -3.10 11.94 -15.01
C LEU A 51 -1.60 12.20 -14.93
N GLU A 52 -1.21 13.46 -14.86
CA GLU A 52 0.17 13.89 -14.59
C GLU A 52 0.28 14.31 -13.13
N VAL A 53 0.77 13.40 -12.28
CA VAL A 53 0.88 13.62 -10.83
C VAL A 53 2.21 14.28 -10.50
N SER A 54 2.14 15.48 -9.92
CA SER A 54 3.29 16.23 -9.43
C SER A 54 3.24 16.40 -7.92
N LYS A 55 4.32 16.94 -7.35
CA LYS A 55 4.34 17.34 -5.93
C LYS A 55 3.38 18.49 -5.62
N LYS A 56 2.90 19.22 -6.62
CA LYS A 56 2.04 20.40 -6.45
C LYS A 56 0.56 20.08 -6.64
N GLY A 57 0.24 19.03 -7.39
CA GLY A 57 -1.09 18.78 -7.90
C GLY A 57 -1.10 17.77 -9.03
N VAL A 58 -2.27 17.64 -9.68
CA VAL A 58 -2.50 16.71 -10.76
C VAL A 58 -3.17 17.44 -11.91
N GLU A 59 -2.65 17.30 -13.12
CA GLU A 59 -3.38 17.62 -14.36
C GLU A 59 -4.04 16.33 -14.86
N VAL A 60 -5.28 16.43 -15.32
CA VAL A 60 -6.08 15.30 -15.82
C VAL A 60 -6.53 15.62 -17.23
N GLU A 61 -6.18 14.77 -18.18
CA GLU A 61 -6.59 14.87 -19.57
C GLU A 61 -7.57 13.73 -19.90
N PHE A 62 -8.69 14.09 -20.49
CA PHE A 62 -9.70 13.19 -21.05
C PHE A 62 -9.82 13.46 -22.55
N ASP A 63 -10.46 12.57 -23.30
CA ASP A 63 -10.70 12.78 -24.74
C ASP A 63 -11.42 14.09 -25.12
N CYS A 64 -12.24 14.62 -24.21
CA CYS A 64 -13.11 15.77 -24.47
C CYS A 64 -13.17 16.77 -23.31
N ALA A 65 -12.24 16.68 -22.38
CA ALA A 65 -12.21 17.51 -21.20
C ALA A 65 -10.83 17.53 -20.58
N ARG A 66 -10.58 18.56 -19.79
CA ARG A 66 -9.42 18.64 -18.92
C ARG A 66 -9.86 18.93 -17.48
N GLY A 67 -9.06 18.48 -16.53
CA GLY A 67 -9.29 18.73 -15.12
C GLY A 67 -7.99 18.99 -14.38
N GLN A 68 -8.08 19.57 -13.21
CA GLN A 68 -6.90 19.81 -12.37
C GLN A 68 -7.22 19.71 -10.89
N VAL A 69 -6.26 19.19 -10.12
CA VAL A 69 -6.24 19.25 -8.65
C VAL A 69 -5.05 20.11 -8.27
N THR A 70 -5.28 21.29 -7.68
CA THR A 70 -4.23 22.28 -7.40
C THR A 70 -3.50 22.06 -6.07
N ARG A 71 -3.72 20.90 -5.44
CA ARG A 71 -3.10 20.51 -4.17
C ARG A 71 -2.43 19.14 -4.29
N PRO A 72 -1.39 18.86 -3.49
CA PRO A 72 -0.76 17.55 -3.47
C PRO A 72 -1.79 16.44 -3.17
N MET A 73 -1.73 15.34 -3.93
CA MET A 73 -2.63 14.21 -3.75
C MET A 73 -2.22 13.36 -2.54
N MET A 74 -2.67 13.77 -1.35
CA MET A 74 -2.37 13.12 -0.08
C MET A 74 -3.40 12.02 0.23
N LEU A 75 -2.91 10.86 0.65
CA LEU A 75 -3.74 9.75 1.11
C LEU A 75 -4.02 9.85 2.62
N ASN A 76 -5.24 9.52 3.01
CA ASN A 76 -5.66 9.34 4.39
C ASN A 76 -5.13 8.00 4.95
N LYS A 77 -5.44 7.69 6.22
CA LYS A 77 -4.99 6.45 6.89
C LYS A 77 -5.51 5.16 6.24
N ARG A 78 -6.60 5.24 5.47
CA ARG A 78 -7.20 4.12 4.72
C ARG A 78 -6.64 4.01 3.29
N GLY A 79 -5.83 4.96 2.85
CA GLY A 79 -5.29 5.00 1.49
C GLY A 79 -6.18 5.73 0.48
N ASP A 80 -7.23 6.45 0.90
CA ASP A 80 -8.06 7.25 -0.01
C ASP A 80 -7.63 8.71 -0.04
N PHE A 81 -8.07 9.45 -1.04
CA PHE A 81 -7.96 10.92 -1.11
C PHE A 81 -9.34 11.55 -1.32
N ASP A 82 -9.52 12.76 -0.79
CA ASP A 82 -10.68 13.62 -1.03
C ASP A 82 -10.17 15.05 -1.21
N LEU A 83 -10.14 15.52 -2.46
CA LEU A 83 -9.55 16.78 -2.85
C LEU A 83 -10.43 17.46 -3.89
N PRO A 84 -10.66 18.78 -3.77
CA PRO A 84 -11.34 19.52 -4.80
C PRO A 84 -10.46 19.62 -6.04
N GLY A 85 -11.11 19.54 -7.19
CA GLY A 85 -10.52 19.79 -8.48
C GLY A 85 -11.49 20.51 -9.40
N THR A 86 -11.04 20.81 -10.61
CA THR A 86 -11.88 21.31 -11.69
C THR A 86 -12.10 20.23 -12.74
N PHE A 87 -13.20 20.37 -13.46
CA PHE A 87 -13.48 19.62 -14.68
C PHE A 87 -14.02 20.62 -15.70
N MET A 88 -13.34 20.76 -16.82
CA MET A 88 -13.65 21.69 -17.88
C MET A 88 -13.84 20.90 -19.17
N PRO A 89 -15.09 20.71 -19.61
CA PRO A 89 -15.37 20.18 -20.93
C PRO A 89 -14.69 21.05 -21.98
N GLU A 90 -14.06 20.41 -22.95
CA GLU A 90 -13.54 21.09 -24.12
C GLU A 90 -14.63 21.15 -25.18
N HIS A 91 -14.66 22.25 -25.94
CA HIS A 91 -15.53 22.30 -27.11
C HIS A 91 -14.90 21.43 -28.20
N GLY A 92 -15.59 20.36 -28.57
CA GLY A 92 -15.35 19.69 -29.86
C GLY A 92 -15.57 20.69 -31.01
N GLY A 93 -14.98 20.40 -32.17
CA GLY A 93 -15.03 21.25 -33.38
C GLY A 93 -16.44 21.71 -33.83
N PRO A 94 -16.52 22.61 -34.84
CA PRO A 94 -17.50 23.68 -35.04
C PRO A 94 -18.98 23.39 -34.78
#